data_AF-A0A251PQL8-F1
#
_entry.id   AF-A0A251PQL8-F1
#
_cell.length_a   1.000
_cell.length_b   1.000
_cell.length_c   1.000
_cell.angle_alpha   90.00
_cell.angle_beta   90.00
_cell.angle_gamma   90.00
#
_symmetry.space_group_name_H-M   'P 1'
#
loop_
_entity.id
_entity.type
_entity.pdbx_description
1 polymer ?
#
loop_
_entity_poly.entity_id
_entity_poly.type
_entity_poly.pdbx_seq_one_letter_code
_entity_poly.pdbx_strand_id
1 'polypeptide(L)'
;MESKLAVLNYEEDVATYTIKAATDPRVANRVIVYRPQGNIVSQLDLISSWEKKTGCTLTRSYVSEEEILKLSETLPSPDNIAVSILHNIFIKGDQMSFELTENDLEASELYPDYKYTSIDSFLDICLVDPPKPKLAAFE
;
A
#
# COMPACT_ATOMS: atom_id res chain seq x y z
N MET A 1 5.12 15.93 -12.85
CA MET A 1 4.21 15.40 -11.83
C MET A 1 5.05 14.48 -10.96
N GLU A 2 5.23 14.83 -9.70
CA GLU A 2 5.97 13.97 -8.77
C GLU A 2 5.08 12.79 -8.38
N SER A 3 5.60 11.56 -8.49
CA SER A 3 4.82 10.37 -8.15
C SER A 3 4.63 10.32 -6.64
N LYS A 4 3.39 10.10 -6.18
CA LYS A 4 3.11 9.94 -4.76
C LYS A 4 3.56 8.57 -4.26
N LEU A 5 3.98 8.55 -3.01
CA LEU A 5 4.36 7.33 -2.30
C LEU A 5 3.11 6.69 -1.68
N ALA A 6 3.08 5.37 -1.73
CA ALA A 6 2.12 4.52 -1.06
C ALA A 6 2.86 3.51 -0.17
N VAL A 7 2.14 2.92 0.78
CA VAL A 7 2.65 1.87 1.65
C VAL A 7 1.93 0.57 1.33
N LEU A 8 2.68 -0.45 0.91
CA LEU A 8 2.13 -1.73 0.48
C LEU A 8 2.68 -2.86 1.37
N ASN A 9 1.83 -3.36 2.27
CA ASN A 9 2.20 -4.43 3.21
C ASN A 9 1.56 -5.76 2.79
N TYR A 10 2.34 -6.83 2.86
CA TYR A 10 1.84 -8.18 2.59
C TYR A 10 0.81 -8.61 3.66
N GLU A 11 -0.26 -9.28 3.25
CA GLU A 11 -1.39 -9.56 4.14
C GLU A 11 -1.01 -10.45 5.34
N GLU A 12 -0.06 -11.36 5.20
CA GLU A 12 0.42 -12.20 6.31
C GLU A 12 1.16 -11.39 7.38
N ASP A 13 1.89 -10.35 6.97
CA ASP A 13 2.57 -9.44 7.89
C ASP A 13 1.55 -8.56 8.62
N VAL A 14 0.54 -8.05 7.91
CA VAL A 14 -0.57 -7.30 8.50
C VAL A 14 -1.25 -8.13 9.59
N ALA A 15 -1.56 -9.40 9.29
CA ALA A 15 -2.17 -10.31 10.27
C ALA A 15 -1.26 -10.53 11.49
N THR A 16 0.03 -10.78 11.27
CA THR A 16 0.99 -11.02 12.34
C THR A 16 1.18 -9.82 13.26
N TYR A 17 1.36 -8.62 12.68
CA TYR A 17 1.44 -7.38 13.46
C TYR A 17 0.14 -7.10 14.24
N THR A 18 -1.01 -7.38 13.63
CA THR A 18 -2.32 -7.18 14.28
C THR A 18 -2.46 -8.05 15.52
N ILE A 19 -2.09 -9.34 15.45
CA ILE A 19 -2.16 -10.25 16.60
C ILE A 19 -1.17 -9.85 17.69
N LYS A 20 0.06 -9.46 17.33
CA LYS A 20 1.04 -8.95 18.30
C LYS A 20 0.48 -7.72 19.04
N ALA A 21 -0.03 -6.75 18.29
CA ALA A 21 -0.62 -5.53 18.83
C ALA A 21 -1.83 -5.77 19.72
N ALA A 22 -2.71 -6.71 19.36
CA ALA A 22 -3.92 -7.01 20.15
C ALA A 22 -3.63 -7.47 21.58
N THR A 23 -2.42 -7.98 21.85
CA THR A 23 -2.01 -8.50 23.16
C THR A 23 -0.95 -7.63 23.85
N ASP A 24 -0.49 -6.56 23.21
CA ASP A 24 0.58 -5.72 23.72
C ASP A 24 0.02 -4.55 24.55
N PRO A 25 0.28 -4.48 25.88
CA PRO A 25 -0.22 -3.39 26.69
C PRO A 25 0.35 -2.01 26.31
N ARG A 26 1.48 -1.94 25.58
CA ARG A 26 2.11 -0.69 25.13
C ARG A 26 1.24 0.09 24.12
N VAL A 27 0.35 -0.61 23.43
CA VAL A 27 -0.43 -0.05 22.31
C VAL A 27 -1.94 0.03 22.60
N ALA A 28 -2.34 -0.30 23.84
CA ALA A 28 -3.74 -0.25 24.25
C ALA A 28 -4.32 1.17 24.09
N ASN A 29 -5.50 1.26 23.46
CA ASN A 29 -6.20 2.52 23.17
C ASN A 29 -5.38 3.53 22.32
N ARG A 30 -4.50 3.04 21.44
CA ARG A 30 -3.70 3.87 20.54
C ARG A 30 -3.87 3.45 19.09
N VAL A 31 -3.57 4.36 18.18
CA VAL A 31 -3.47 4.09 16.74
C VAL A 31 -2.07 3.54 16.46
N ILE A 32 -2.00 2.49 15.65
CA ILE A 32 -0.75 1.91 15.16
C ILE A 32 -0.74 2.04 13.64
N VAL A 33 0.35 2.55 13.09
CA VAL A 33 0.58 2.74 11.66
C VAL A 33 1.53 1.66 11.16
N TYR A 34 1.20 1.02 10.05
CA TYR A 34 2.06 0.01 9.43
C TYR A 34 2.78 0.66 8.26
N ARG A 35 3.93 1.28 8.54
CA ARG A 35 4.74 2.02 7.56
C ARG A 35 6.21 1.58 7.60
N PRO A 36 6.50 0.28 7.37
CA PRO A 36 7.87 -0.17 7.31
C PRO A 36 8.60 0.43 6.10
N GLN A 37 9.85 0.85 6.29
CA GLN A 37 10.62 1.58 5.27
C GLN A 37 10.77 0.82 3.94
N GLY A 38 10.88 -0.51 3.97
CA GLY A 38 11.01 -1.34 2.77
C GLY A 38 9.72 -1.46 1.93
N ASN A 39 8.60 -0.91 2.41
CA ASN A 39 7.28 -1.01 1.79
C ASN A 39 6.72 0.34 1.32
N ILE A 40 7.52 1.40 1.42
CA ILE A 40 7.19 2.73 0.91
C ILE A 40 7.67 2.80 -0.55
N VAL A 41 6.76 3.03 -1.49
CA VAL A 41 7.08 3.01 -2.93
C VAL A 41 6.18 3.94 -3.73
N SER A 42 6.69 4.44 -4.86
CA SER A 42 5.87 5.09 -5.87
C SER A 42 5.36 4.09 -6.92
N GLN A 43 4.29 4.41 -7.65
CA GLN A 43 3.84 3.53 -8.75
C GLN A 43 4.93 3.31 -9.81
N LEU A 44 5.74 4.33 -10.10
CA LEU A 44 6.81 4.26 -11.10
C LEU A 44 7.97 3.38 -10.63
N ASP A 45 8.33 3.46 -9.36
CA ASP A 45 9.38 2.61 -8.79
C ASP A 45 8.93 1.15 -8.70
N LEU A 46 7.65 0.91 -8.37
CA LEU A 46 7.07 -0.42 -8.35
C LEU A 46 7.08 -1.06 -9.74
N ILE A 47 6.63 -0.33 -10.76
CA ILE A 47 6.67 -0.77 -12.17
C ILE A 47 8.12 -1.05 -12.59
N SER A 48 9.05 -0.12 -12.30
CA SER A 48 10.46 -0.27 -12.70
C SER A 48 11.11 -1.48 -12.01
N SER A 49 10.76 -1.75 -10.75
CA SER A 49 11.21 -2.93 -10.01
C SER A 49 10.68 -4.23 -10.63
N TRP A 50 9.41 -4.22 -11.06
CA TRP A 50 8.80 -5.36 -11.74
C TRP A 50 9.38 -5.61 -13.13
N GLU A 51 9.62 -4.56 -13.92
CA GLU A 51 10.29 -4.65 -15.23
C GLU A 51 11.70 -5.22 -15.08
N LYS A 52 12.45 -4.79 -14.06
CA LYS A 52 13.78 -5.32 -13.75
C LYS A 52 13.75 -6.81 -13.40
N LYS A 53 12.77 -7.25 -12.61
CA LYS A 53 12.63 -8.64 -12.16
C LYS A 53 12.19 -9.58 -13.30
N THR A 54 11.33 -9.12 -14.19
CA THR A 54 10.80 -9.92 -15.31
C THR A 54 11.65 -9.82 -16.57
N GLY A 55 12.47 -8.78 -16.71
CA GLY A 55 13.17 -8.46 -17.96
C GLY A 55 12.23 -7.95 -19.07
N CYS A 56 10.97 -7.67 -18.74
CA CYS A 56 9.96 -7.19 -19.69
C CYS A 56 9.74 -5.69 -19.50
N THR A 57 9.64 -4.93 -20.60
CA THR A 57 9.22 -3.53 -20.57
C THR A 57 7.71 -3.45 -20.73
N LEU A 58 7.05 -2.68 -19.86
CA LEU A 58 5.61 -2.46 -19.86
C LEU A 58 5.27 -1.15 -20.59
N THR A 59 4.21 -1.19 -21.40
CA THR A 59 3.63 0.04 -21.97
C THR A 59 2.89 0.79 -20.87
N ARG A 60 3.23 2.06 -20.66
CA ARG A 60 2.64 2.89 -19.60
C ARG A 60 1.56 3.80 -20.18
N SER A 61 0.33 3.65 -19.72
CA SER A 61 -0.76 4.61 -19.94
C SER A 61 -0.93 5.47 -18.70
N TYR A 62 -0.94 6.79 -18.88
CA TYR A 62 -1.18 7.74 -17.79
C TYR A 62 -2.63 8.19 -17.84
N VAL A 63 -3.28 8.19 -16.67
CA VAL A 63 -4.61 8.78 -16.48
C VAL A 63 -4.44 10.03 -15.64
N SER A 64 -5.03 11.13 -16.07
CA SER A 64 -4.94 12.41 -15.35
C SER A 64 -5.78 12.40 -14.07
N GLU A 65 -5.42 13.24 -13.11
CA GLU A 65 -6.23 13.43 -11.90
C GLU A 65 -7.66 13.90 -12.25
N GLU A 66 -7.80 14.80 -13.22
CA GLU A 66 -9.10 15.29 -13.69
C GLU A 66 -9.99 14.15 -14.23
N GLU A 67 -9.42 13.23 -15.01
CA GLU A 67 -10.16 12.07 -15.51
C GLU A 67 -10.61 11.14 -14.38
N ILE A 68 -9.75 10.88 -13.38
CA ILE A 68 -10.12 10.05 -12.23
C ILE A 68 -11.21 10.73 -11.38
N LEU A 69 -11.11 12.04 -11.15
CA LEU A 69 -12.15 12.80 -10.44
C LEU A 69 -13.48 12.74 -11.19
N LYS A 70 -13.46 12.96 -12.51
CA LYS A 70 -14.66 12.84 -13.34
C LYS A 70 -15.27 11.43 -13.27
N LEU A 71 -14.46 10.37 -13.26
CA LEU A 71 -14.95 9.01 -13.09
C LEU A 71 -15.60 8.81 -11.71
N SER A 72 -15.01 9.37 -10.64
CA SER A 72 -15.58 9.29 -9.29
C SER A 72 -16.94 10.00 -9.15
N GLU A 73 -17.19 11.03 -9.95
CA GLU A 73 -18.46 11.77 -9.95
C GLU A 73 -19.52 11.14 -10.86
N THR A 74 -19.10 10.43 -11.92
CA THR A 74 -20.00 9.98 -12.99
C THR A 74 -20.33 8.49 -12.97
N LEU A 75 -19.49 7.65 -12.38
CA LEU A 75 -19.78 6.22 -12.21
C LEU A 75 -20.90 6.01 -11.19
N PRO A 76 -21.78 5.00 -11.39
CA PRO A 76 -22.78 4.64 -10.39
C PRO A 76 -22.11 4.03 -9.14
N SER A 77 -22.78 4.09 -8.00
CA SER A 77 -22.37 3.32 -6.82
C SER A 77 -22.62 1.83 -7.06
N PRO A 78 -21.68 0.93 -6.71
CA PRO A 78 -20.43 1.17 -5.99
C PRO A 78 -19.18 1.38 -6.86
N ASP A 79 -19.31 1.43 -8.19
CA ASP A 79 -18.17 1.51 -9.13
C ASP A 79 -17.33 2.78 -8.95
N ASN A 80 -17.93 3.88 -8.48
CA ASN A 80 -17.22 5.11 -8.15
C ASN A 80 -16.30 5.01 -6.92
N ILE A 81 -16.49 4.01 -6.05
CA ILE A 81 -15.73 3.85 -4.81
C ILE A 81 -14.29 3.44 -5.14
N ALA A 82 -14.10 2.48 -6.05
CA ALA A 82 -12.78 1.97 -6.40
C ALA A 82 -11.87 3.08 -6.99
N VAL A 83 -12.39 3.90 -7.90
CA VAL A 83 -11.63 5.01 -8.49
C VAL A 83 -11.31 6.11 -7.46
N SER A 84 -12.21 6.34 -6.50
CA SER A 84 -11.99 7.27 -5.38
C SER A 84 -10.87 6.78 -4.45
N ILE A 85 -10.81 5.47 -4.17
CA ILE A 85 -9.72 4.86 -3.39
C ILE A 85 -8.39 4.96 -4.14
N LEU A 86 -8.35 4.65 -5.43
CA LEU A 86 -7.15 4.78 -6.25
C LEU A 86 -6.63 6.22 -6.28
N HIS A 87 -7.53 7.21 -6.39
CA HIS A 87 -7.18 8.63 -6.28
C HIS A 87 -6.54 8.96 -4.93
N ASN A 88 -7.19 8.56 -3.84
CA ASN A 88 -6.70 8.82 -2.48
C ASN A 88 -5.28 8.26 -2.26
N ILE A 89 -5.06 7.00 -2.63
CA ILE A 89 -3.78 6.31 -2.41
C ILE A 89 -2.70 6.80 -3.36
N PHE A 90 -2.98 6.86 -4.67
CA PHE A 90 -1.93 6.98 -5.68
C PHE A 90 -1.80 8.37 -6.32
N ILE A 91 -2.75 9.28 -6.09
CA ILE A 91 -2.73 10.66 -6.61
C ILE A 91 -2.59 11.68 -5.49
N LYS A 92 -3.40 11.55 -4.43
CA LYS A 92 -3.23 12.39 -3.23
C LYS A 92 -2.08 11.92 -2.35
N GLY A 93 -1.89 10.60 -2.25
CA GLY A 93 -0.81 10.02 -1.44
C GLY A 93 -1.12 10.08 0.05
N ASP A 94 -2.40 9.97 0.42
CA ASP A 94 -2.85 10.24 1.79
C ASP A 94 -2.24 9.29 2.83
N GLN A 95 -1.83 8.09 2.41
CA GLN A 95 -1.09 7.16 3.27
C GLN A 95 0.26 7.72 3.76
N MET A 96 0.83 8.70 3.04
CA MET A 96 2.15 9.30 3.29
C MET A 96 2.08 10.83 3.43
N SER A 97 0.89 11.43 3.44
CA SER A 97 0.71 12.88 3.49
C SER A 97 0.92 13.49 4.88
N PHE A 98 1.17 12.66 5.89
CA PHE A 98 1.43 13.05 7.27
C PHE A 98 2.74 12.45 7.79
N GLU A 99 3.42 13.23 8.62
CA GLU A 99 4.62 12.81 9.34
C GLU A 99 4.24 12.02 10.59
N LEU A 100 5.01 10.97 10.87
CA LEU A 100 4.92 10.29 12.16
C LEU A 100 5.72 11.11 13.18
N THR A 101 5.10 11.36 14.33
CA THR A 101 5.71 12.01 15.48
C THR A 101 6.27 10.97 16.45
N GLU A 102 7.01 11.42 17.46
CA GLU A 102 7.48 10.58 18.57
C GLU A 102 6.34 9.89 19.36
N ASN A 103 5.10 10.39 19.22
CA ASN A 103 3.92 9.81 19.85
C ASN A 103 3.16 8.85 18.92
N ASP A 104 3.57 8.69 17.67
CA ASP A 104 2.97 7.72 16.77
C ASP A 104 3.62 6.35 16.95
N LEU A 105 2.84 5.31 16.73
CA LEU A 105 3.29 3.93 16.89
C LEU A 105 3.45 3.30 15.52
N GLU A 106 4.69 3.08 15.09
CA GLU A 106 4.98 2.32 13.88
C GLU A 106 5.23 0.83 14.24
N ALA A 107 4.59 -0.08 13.52
CA ALA A 107 4.59 -1.49 13.88
C ALA A 107 5.97 -2.16 13.76
N SER A 108 6.75 -1.84 12.73
CA SER A 108 8.10 -2.40 12.57
C SER A 108 9.09 -1.88 13.62
N GLU A 109 8.88 -0.68 14.16
CA GLU A 109 9.64 -0.17 15.31
C GLU A 109 9.22 -0.82 16.64
N LEU A 110 7.93 -1.10 16.82
CA LEU A 110 7.39 -1.75 18.01
C LEU A 110 7.79 -3.22 18.16
N TYR A 111 7.97 -3.91 17.03
CA TYR A 111 8.28 -5.33 16.97
C TYR A 111 9.49 -5.60 16.06
N PRO A 112 10.69 -5.12 16.42
CA PRO A 112 11.88 -5.17 15.56
C PRO A 112 12.36 -6.60 15.27
N ASP A 113 12.00 -7.57 16.11
CA ASP A 113 12.34 -8.98 15.92
C ASP A 113 11.50 -9.65 14.81
N TYR A 114 10.40 -9.04 14.39
CA TYR A 114 9.58 -9.54 13.29
C TYR A 114 10.07 -8.98 11.97
N LYS A 115 10.54 -9.88 11.09
CA LYS A 115 10.97 -9.50 9.75
C LYS A 115 9.78 -9.49 8.80
N TYR A 116 9.28 -8.30 8.50
CA TYR A 116 8.26 -8.10 7.48
C TYR A 116 8.78 -8.41 6.06
N THR A 117 7.84 -8.69 5.16
CA THR A 117 8.08 -8.88 3.73
C THR A 117 8.21 -7.53 3.05
N SER A 118 9.41 -7.25 2.51
CA SER A 118 9.66 -6.05 1.70
C SER A 118 8.94 -6.14 0.34
N ILE A 119 8.73 -5.01 -0.33
CA ILE A 119 8.21 -5.00 -1.71
C ILE A 119 9.09 -5.87 -2.63
N ASP A 120 10.41 -5.76 -2.51
CA ASP A 120 11.34 -6.55 -3.31
C ASP A 120 11.13 -8.07 -3.12
N SER A 121 10.99 -8.51 -1.87
CA SER A 121 10.69 -9.91 -1.52
C SER A 121 9.31 -10.34 -2.01
N PHE A 122 8.31 -9.46 -1.91
CA PHE A 122 6.95 -9.76 -2.37
C PHE A 122 6.89 -9.94 -3.89
N LEU A 123 7.62 -9.11 -4.65
CA LEU A 123 7.71 -9.30 -6.10
C LEU A 123 8.42 -10.62 -6.46
N ASP A 124 9.35 -11.13 -5.65
CA ASP A 124 9.92 -12.47 -5.84
C ASP A 124 8.89 -13.58 -5.60
N ILE A 125 8.01 -13.42 -4.60
CA ILE A 125 6.86 -14.32 -4.39
C ILE A 125 5.98 -14.33 -5.65
N CYS A 126 5.67 -13.15 -6.21
CA CYS A 126 4.86 -13.04 -7.43
C CYS A 126 5.47 -13.71 -8.66
N LEU A 127 6.81 -13.85 -8.73
CA LEU A 127 7.47 -14.57 -9.83
C LEU A 127 7.33 -16.09 -9.73
N VAL A 128 7.23 -16.63 -8.51
CA VAL A 128 7.26 -18.08 -8.25
C VAL A 128 5.86 -18.64 -8.03
N ASP A 129 5.07 -18.00 -7.15
CA ASP A 129 3.73 -18.42 -6.77
C ASP A 129 2.85 -17.18 -6.49
N PRO A 130 2.35 -16.50 -7.53
CA PRO A 130 1.61 -15.27 -7.35
C PRO A 130 0.29 -15.51 -6.62
N PRO A 131 -0.02 -14.72 -5.57
CA PRO A 131 -1.30 -14.81 -4.91
C PRO A 131 -2.43 -14.46 -5.88
N LYS A 132 -3.56 -15.15 -5.74
CA LYS A 132 -4.74 -14.89 -6.59
C LYS A 132 -5.27 -13.47 -6.35
N PRO A 133 -5.57 -12.70 -7.42
CA PRO A 133 -6.25 -11.43 -7.27
C PRO A 133 -7.56 -11.59 -6.51
N LYS A 134 -7.83 -10.64 -5.60
CA LYS A 134 -9.05 -10.59 -4.78
C LYS A 134 -9.82 -9.33 -5.13
N LEU A 135 -11.15 -9.39 -5.04
CA LEU A 135 -12.03 -8.23 -5.21
C LEU A 135 -12.62 -7.87 -3.85
N ALA A 136 -12.46 -6.61 -3.44
CA ALA A 136 -13.16 -6.08 -2.28
C ALA A 136 -14.66 -5.98 -2.59
N ALA A 137 -15.49 -6.30 -1.60
CA ALA A 137 -16.92 -6.01 -1.67
C ALA A 137 -17.14 -4.55 -1.28
N PHE A 138 -17.92 -3.84 -2.08
CA PHE A 138 -18.40 -2.50 -1.79
C PHE A 138 -19.92 -2.55 -1.77
N GLU A 139 -20.51 -1.98 -0.72
CA GLU A 139 -21.96 -1.89 -0.52
C GLU A 139 -22.44 -0.45 -0.68
#